data_AF-A0A5B7RAL9-F1
#
_entry.id   AF-A0A5B7RAL9-F1
#
_cell.length_a   1.000
_cell.length_b   1.000
_cell.length_c   1.000
_cell.angle_alpha   90.00
_cell.angle_beta   90.00
_cell.angle_gamma   90.00
#
_symmetry.space_group_name_H-M   'P 1'
#
loop_
_entity.id
_entity.type
_entity.pdbx_description
1 polymer ?
#
loop_
_entity_poly.entity_id
_entity_poly.type
_entity_poly.pdbx_seq_one_letter_code
_entity_poly.pdbx_strand_id
1 'polypeptide(L)'
;MASPTRDSTRDADPALAWVAHLRAGGTEPWASWRSGAERPPGGASTTPRSAPVPGAQQLELLRRLNLAARARRVKPSPALVERVVNASAPGRGIPDLPLLGTVPGPHRFGPRPVDPAGLAAGELVRVASGLLAEDLVAAGVPAEAPAGFRRPWAPSYRISGDPWLVWPVVDQLGRRGRGPGGRRPQWVVVGTDLPTMLTHAWVVRSLDSSAIGWDDWLTNLRSVRSLPRRADTLGAVRRAAAHVGVERVTVVLDPARVPGVLGTRRRVRPMPPLGADAADLARRVAAPLGGLVLPDRRARLLRHTLLPRLLALGDLGGRPLAVPPEHTGWVVRRATRLRRGLLATGCTVVGDPDVLLRTPEGRDLQDRPDDQGTLDLALRLLLVPESDRPTEKGPTPG
;
A
#
# COMPACT_ATOMS: atom_id res chain seq x y z
N MET A 1 69.57 4.60 -21.15
CA MET A 1 68.77 4.48 -19.91
C MET A 1 67.38 4.97 -20.22
N ALA A 2 66.45 4.03 -20.43
CA ALA A 2 65.06 4.33 -20.77
C ALA A 2 64.27 4.63 -19.50
N SER A 3 63.59 5.78 -19.47
CA SER A 3 62.58 6.10 -18.47
C SER A 3 61.40 5.13 -18.62
N PRO A 4 60.89 4.52 -17.53
CA PRO A 4 59.65 3.76 -17.63
C PRO A 4 58.51 4.76 -17.78
N THR A 5 57.95 4.82 -18.99
CA THR A 5 56.59 5.29 -19.25
C THR A 5 55.68 4.55 -18.27
N ARG A 6 55.16 5.28 -17.27
CA ARG A 6 54.02 4.80 -16.49
C ARG A 6 52.88 4.64 -17.47
N ASP A 7 52.66 3.39 -17.85
CA ASP A 7 51.49 2.95 -18.56
C ASP A 7 50.29 3.27 -17.65
N SER A 8 49.68 4.43 -17.88
CA SER A 8 48.45 4.83 -17.23
C SER A 8 47.31 4.05 -17.87
N THR A 9 47.28 2.73 -17.63
CA THR A 9 46.07 1.94 -17.81
C THR A 9 45.01 2.60 -16.94
N ARG A 10 44.08 3.29 -17.60
CA ARG A 10 42.98 4.01 -16.95
C ARG A 10 42.08 2.99 -16.26
N ASP A 11 42.35 2.72 -14.99
CA ASP A 11 41.45 1.94 -14.16
C ASP A 11 40.07 2.61 -14.17
N ALA A 12 39.08 1.90 -14.71
CA ALA A 12 37.69 2.31 -14.71
C ALA A 12 37.23 2.55 -13.27
N ASP A 13 36.42 3.59 -13.06
CA ASP A 13 35.84 3.86 -11.74
C ASP A 13 35.06 2.62 -11.27
N PRO A 14 35.46 1.97 -10.15
CA PRO A 14 34.83 0.74 -9.69
C PRO A 14 33.34 0.90 -9.41
N ALA A 15 32.88 2.11 -9.05
CA ALA A 15 31.48 2.40 -8.84
C ALA A 15 30.70 2.40 -10.16
N LEU A 16 31.20 3.06 -11.21
CA LEU A 16 30.58 3.05 -12.54
C LEU A 16 30.58 1.65 -13.15
N ALA A 17 31.64 0.87 -12.92
CA ALA A 17 31.71 -0.52 -13.35
C ALA A 17 30.67 -1.40 -12.63
N TRP A 18 30.44 -1.18 -11.32
CA TRP A 18 29.39 -1.88 -10.59
C TRP A 18 27.99 -1.51 -11.10
N VAL A 19 27.75 -0.23 -11.40
CA VAL A 19 26.48 0.21 -12.02
C VAL A 19 26.24 -0.54 -13.33
N ALA A 20 27.25 -0.66 -14.19
CA ALA A 20 27.14 -1.41 -15.44
C ALA A 20 26.85 -2.91 -15.19
N HIS A 21 27.52 -3.52 -14.19
CA HIS A 21 27.25 -4.90 -13.77
C HIS A 21 25.80 -5.10 -13.31
N LEU A 22 25.28 -4.22 -12.46
CA LEU A 22 23.89 -4.27 -12.00
C LEU A 22 22.89 -4.04 -13.14
N ARG A 23 23.18 -3.10 -14.07
CA ARG A 23 22.37 -2.90 -15.28
C ARG A 23 22.29 -4.14 -16.16
N ALA A 24 23.37 -4.92 -16.22
CA ALA A 24 23.42 -6.19 -16.95
C ALA A 24 22.68 -7.35 -16.24
N GLY A 25 22.11 -7.13 -15.05
CA GLY A 25 21.42 -8.14 -14.26
C GLY A 25 22.27 -8.76 -13.14
N GLY A 26 23.44 -8.18 -12.87
CA GLY A 26 24.33 -8.60 -11.80
C GLY A 26 23.70 -8.47 -10.40
N THR A 27 24.14 -9.32 -9.48
CA THR A 27 23.60 -9.40 -8.10
C THR A 27 24.66 -9.26 -7.02
N GLU A 28 25.92 -9.01 -7.41
CA GLU A 28 27.04 -8.96 -6.48
C GLU A 28 26.94 -7.76 -5.51
N PRO A 29 27.08 -7.96 -4.19
CA PRO A 29 27.14 -6.88 -3.21
C PRO A 29 28.35 -5.96 -3.43
N TRP A 30 28.21 -4.68 -3.05
CA TRP A 30 29.27 -3.67 -3.22
C TRP A 30 30.59 -4.04 -2.54
N ALA A 31 30.54 -4.57 -1.31
CA ALA A 31 31.73 -4.97 -0.56
C ALA A 31 32.57 -6.02 -1.33
N SER A 32 31.90 -7.06 -1.85
CA SER A 32 32.52 -8.13 -2.63
C SER A 32 33.10 -7.61 -3.95
N TRP A 33 32.31 -6.78 -4.67
CA TRP A 33 32.74 -6.15 -5.92
C TRP A 33 34.00 -5.31 -5.74
N ARG A 34 34.06 -4.51 -4.67
CA ARG A 34 35.21 -3.65 -4.35
C ARG A 34 36.46 -4.47 -4.00
N SER A 35 36.30 -5.63 -3.37
CA SER A 35 37.42 -6.55 -3.06
C SER A 35 37.97 -7.31 -4.27
N GLY A 36 37.30 -7.25 -5.44
CA GLY A 36 37.85 -7.74 -6.70
C GLY A 36 37.62 -9.23 -6.98
N ALA A 37 36.62 -9.86 -6.37
CA ALA A 37 36.36 -11.30 -6.52
C ALA A 37 35.96 -11.71 -7.96
N GLU A 38 35.29 -10.83 -8.73
CA GLU A 38 34.80 -11.15 -10.08
C GLU A 38 34.93 -9.96 -11.05
N ARG A 39 36.07 -9.28 -11.09
CA ARG A 39 36.27 -8.19 -12.07
C ARG A 39 36.42 -8.79 -13.48
N PRO A 40 35.51 -8.55 -14.45
CA PRO A 40 35.75 -8.99 -15.81
C PRO A 40 37.00 -8.26 -16.35
N PRO A 41 37.92 -8.97 -17.01
CA PRO A 41 39.14 -8.35 -17.54
C PRO A 41 38.77 -7.37 -18.66
N GLY A 42 39.17 -6.10 -18.49
CA GLY A 42 39.33 -5.16 -19.59
C GLY A 42 38.08 -4.87 -20.43
N GLY A 43 36.99 -4.39 -19.81
CA GLY A 43 35.93 -3.69 -20.55
C GLY A 43 36.18 -2.18 -20.53
N ALA A 44 36.52 -1.59 -21.67
CA ALA A 44 36.61 -0.13 -21.80
C ALA A 44 35.23 0.47 -21.50
N SER A 45 35.06 1.07 -20.31
CA SER A 45 33.88 1.86 -20.01
C SER A 45 33.93 3.12 -20.87
N THR A 46 33.00 3.24 -21.82
CA THR A 46 32.75 4.46 -22.60
C THR A 46 32.06 5.55 -21.78
N THR A 47 31.81 5.32 -20.49
CA THR A 47 31.15 6.29 -19.61
C THR A 47 32.15 7.35 -19.16
N PRO A 48 31.88 8.66 -19.35
CA PRO A 48 32.74 9.71 -18.84
C PRO A 48 32.93 9.56 -17.32
N ARG A 49 34.17 9.71 -16.84
CA ARG A 49 34.54 9.62 -15.40
C ARG A 49 33.85 10.69 -14.52
N SER A 50 33.10 11.60 -15.13
CA SER A 50 32.32 12.67 -14.49
C SER A 50 30.81 12.38 -14.40
N ALA A 51 30.35 11.20 -14.84
CA ALA A 51 28.94 10.83 -14.70
C ALA A 51 28.60 10.68 -13.20
N PRO A 52 27.50 11.29 -12.71
CA PRO A 52 27.11 11.13 -11.32
C PRO A 52 26.78 9.67 -11.03
N VAL A 53 27.38 9.12 -9.96
CA VAL A 53 27.08 7.77 -9.50
C VAL A 53 25.73 7.79 -8.77
N PRO A 54 24.79 6.89 -9.12
CA PRO A 54 23.53 6.75 -8.39
C PRO A 54 23.76 6.47 -6.90
N GLY A 55 22.82 6.90 -6.06
CA GLY A 55 22.89 6.67 -4.62
C GLY A 55 22.87 5.19 -4.22
N ALA A 56 23.31 4.91 -2.99
CA ALA A 56 23.34 3.57 -2.42
C ALA A 56 21.96 2.89 -2.41
N GLN A 57 20.89 3.67 -2.19
CA GLN A 57 19.53 3.12 -2.18
C GLN A 57 19.10 2.61 -3.56
N GLN A 58 19.39 3.36 -4.63
CA GLN A 58 19.07 2.99 -6.01
C GLN A 58 19.81 1.71 -6.41
N LEU A 59 21.11 1.64 -6.09
CA LEU A 59 21.96 0.52 -6.47
C LEU A 59 21.60 -0.76 -5.69
N GLU A 60 21.33 -0.67 -4.39
CA GLU A 60 20.84 -1.83 -3.63
C GLU A 60 19.44 -2.25 -4.08
N LEU A 61 18.53 -1.31 -4.37
CA LEU A 61 17.20 -1.64 -4.90
C LEU A 61 17.33 -2.39 -6.23
N LEU A 62 18.20 -1.95 -7.15
CA LEU A 62 18.45 -2.63 -8.41
C LEU A 62 19.03 -4.03 -8.20
N ARG A 63 19.99 -4.18 -7.28
CA ARG A 63 20.56 -5.49 -6.92
C ARG A 63 19.49 -6.46 -6.39
N ARG A 64 18.60 -5.99 -5.50
CA ARG A 64 17.48 -6.79 -4.97
C ARG A 64 16.41 -7.08 -6.02
N LEU A 65 16.17 -6.14 -6.94
CA LEU A 65 15.29 -6.36 -8.10
C LEU A 65 15.83 -7.48 -9.00
N ASN A 66 17.14 -7.49 -9.28
CA ASN A 66 17.78 -8.55 -10.06
C ASN A 66 17.69 -9.92 -9.35
N LEU A 67 17.89 -9.96 -8.04
CA LEU A 67 17.69 -11.19 -7.24
C LEU A 67 16.25 -11.69 -7.31
N ALA A 68 15.26 -10.80 -7.10
CA ALA A 68 13.86 -11.15 -7.17
C ALA A 68 13.44 -11.61 -8.58
N ALA A 69 13.96 -10.95 -9.61
CA ALA A 69 13.75 -11.31 -11.01
C ALA A 69 14.30 -12.71 -11.32
N ARG A 70 15.53 -13.01 -10.88
CA ARG A 70 16.17 -14.33 -11.01
C ARG A 70 15.34 -15.42 -10.32
N ALA A 71 14.90 -15.18 -9.08
CA ALA A 71 14.06 -16.12 -8.34
C ALA A 71 12.73 -16.42 -9.06
N ARG A 72 12.18 -15.42 -9.76
CA ARG A 72 10.93 -15.52 -10.53
C ARG A 72 11.14 -15.95 -11.99
N ARG A 73 12.39 -16.14 -12.43
CA ARG A 73 12.76 -16.44 -13.82
C ARG A 73 12.20 -15.42 -14.83
N VAL A 74 12.16 -14.15 -14.42
CA VAL A 74 11.83 -13.00 -15.28
C VAL A 74 13.04 -12.10 -15.43
N LYS A 75 13.05 -11.23 -16.45
CA LYS A 75 14.08 -10.21 -16.64
C LYS A 75 13.47 -8.82 -16.42
N PRO A 76 14.06 -7.94 -15.59
CA PRO A 76 13.62 -6.55 -15.52
C PRO A 76 13.72 -5.91 -16.91
N SER A 77 12.73 -5.11 -17.31
CA SER A 77 12.82 -4.39 -18.58
C SER A 77 13.97 -3.37 -18.51
N PRO A 78 14.68 -3.10 -19.62
CA PRO A 78 15.70 -2.05 -19.65
C PRO A 78 15.17 -0.69 -19.18
N ALA A 79 13.91 -0.37 -19.52
CA ALA A 79 13.24 0.84 -19.04
C ALA A 79 13.10 0.86 -17.51
N LEU A 80 12.71 -0.25 -16.87
CA LEU A 80 12.62 -0.33 -15.41
C LEU A 80 14.00 -0.16 -14.75
N VAL A 81 15.05 -0.79 -15.31
CA VAL A 81 16.42 -0.66 -14.82
C VAL A 81 16.84 0.81 -14.81
N GLU A 82 16.65 1.53 -15.93
CA GLU A 82 17.00 2.95 -16.00
C GLU A 82 16.15 3.82 -15.08
N ARG A 83 14.87 3.51 -14.90
CA ARG A 83 14.04 4.22 -13.91
C ARG A 83 14.55 4.04 -12.49
N VAL A 84 14.98 2.84 -12.12
CA VAL A 84 15.55 2.58 -10.77
C VAL A 84 16.85 3.36 -10.58
N VAL A 85 17.74 3.32 -11.58
CA VAL A 85 19.04 4.01 -11.54
C VAL A 85 18.87 5.53 -11.41
N ASN A 86 17.87 6.10 -12.09
CA ASN A 86 17.59 7.53 -12.09
C ASN A 86 16.55 7.95 -11.04
N ALA A 87 16.05 7.02 -10.22
CA ALA A 87 15.04 7.30 -9.22
C ALA A 87 15.59 8.26 -8.17
N SER A 88 14.81 9.26 -7.78
CA SER A 88 15.08 10.04 -6.57
C SER A 88 14.26 9.49 -5.42
N ALA A 89 14.88 9.25 -4.26
CA ALA A 89 14.13 8.82 -3.08
C ALA A 89 13.13 9.93 -2.68
N PRO A 90 11.81 9.66 -2.60
CA PRO A 90 10.83 10.70 -2.34
C PRO A 90 10.98 11.27 -0.92
N GLY A 91 11.27 12.57 -0.81
CA GLY A 91 11.11 13.39 0.39
C GLY A 91 12.12 14.53 0.48
N ARG A 92 11.68 15.68 1.00
CA ARG A 92 12.44 16.93 0.94
C ARG A 92 13.75 16.84 1.72
N GLY A 93 14.84 17.30 1.11
CA GLY A 93 16.11 17.57 1.77
C GLY A 93 16.89 16.32 2.20
N ILE A 94 16.52 15.12 1.73
CA ILE A 94 17.26 13.90 2.00
C ILE A 94 18.14 13.60 0.79
N PRO A 95 19.44 13.88 0.87
CA PRO A 95 20.37 13.58 -0.22
C PRO A 95 20.52 12.06 -0.41
N ASP A 96 20.80 11.66 -1.64
CA ASP A 96 21.21 10.29 -1.95
C ASP A 96 22.42 9.88 -1.10
N LEU A 97 22.41 8.64 -0.60
CA LEU A 97 23.48 8.16 0.26
C LEU A 97 24.71 7.80 -0.59
N PRO A 98 25.90 8.36 -0.29
CA PRO A 98 27.11 8.05 -1.03
C PRO A 98 27.54 6.60 -0.79
N LEU A 99 28.24 6.01 -1.76
CA LEU A 99 28.84 4.68 -1.61
C LEU A 99 30.09 4.72 -0.75
N LEU A 100 30.20 3.80 0.20
CA LEU A 100 31.40 3.62 1.00
C LEU A 100 32.63 3.40 0.10
N GLY A 101 33.66 4.24 0.29
CA GLY A 101 34.92 4.16 -0.46
C GLY A 101 34.96 4.94 -1.77
N THR A 102 33.90 5.69 -2.12
CA THR A 102 33.87 6.53 -3.34
C THR A 102 34.15 8.02 -3.08
N VAL A 103 33.99 8.50 -1.85
CA VAL A 103 34.28 9.89 -1.48
C VAL A 103 35.68 10.00 -0.84
N PRO A 104 36.59 10.84 -1.37
CA PRO A 104 37.92 11.02 -0.80
C PRO A 104 37.91 11.93 0.44
N GLY A 105 38.58 11.49 1.51
CA GLY A 105 38.88 12.31 2.70
C GLY A 105 37.81 12.26 3.81
N PRO A 106 38.07 12.91 4.95
CA PRO A 106 37.14 12.94 6.08
C PRO A 106 35.86 13.72 5.72
N HIS A 107 34.72 13.03 5.71
CA HIS A 107 33.41 13.64 5.45
C HIS A 107 33.07 14.66 6.54
N ARG A 108 33.07 15.96 6.19
CA ARG A 108 32.70 17.06 7.10
C ARG A 108 31.24 17.51 6.96
N PHE A 109 30.63 17.28 5.78
CA PHE A 109 29.26 17.69 5.47
C PHE A 109 28.53 16.59 4.67
N GLY A 110 27.20 16.56 4.77
CA GLY A 110 26.34 15.59 4.10
C GLY A 110 26.20 14.24 4.83
N PRO A 111 25.35 13.33 4.31
CA PRO A 111 25.17 12.00 4.87
C PRO A 111 26.47 11.19 4.79
N ARG A 112 26.67 10.30 5.75
CA ARG A 112 27.84 9.40 5.76
C ARG A 112 27.72 8.38 4.61
N PRO A 113 28.83 8.06 3.92
CA PRO A 113 28.85 6.96 2.97
C PRO A 113 28.46 5.64 3.63
N VAL A 114 27.73 4.80 2.91
CA VAL A 114 27.20 3.52 3.41
C VAL A 114 27.57 2.37 2.48
N ASP A 115 27.63 1.16 3.03
CA ASP A 115 27.55 -0.05 2.23
C ASP A 115 26.07 -0.28 1.85
N PRO A 116 25.73 -0.30 0.55
CA PRO A 116 24.35 -0.53 0.09
C PRO A 116 23.72 -1.80 0.67
N ALA A 117 24.50 -2.88 0.86
CA ALA A 117 23.98 -4.13 1.38
C ALA A 117 23.52 -4.04 2.85
N GLY A 118 24.02 -3.04 3.59
CA GLY A 118 23.64 -2.76 4.98
C GLY A 118 22.42 -1.86 5.14
N LEU A 119 21.80 -1.42 4.04
CA LEU A 119 20.60 -0.57 4.10
C LEU A 119 19.39 -1.36 4.63
N ALA A 120 18.65 -0.72 5.53
CA ALA A 120 17.38 -1.24 6.01
C ALA A 120 16.36 -1.33 4.86
N ALA A 121 15.51 -2.36 4.87
CA ALA A 121 14.52 -2.57 3.82
C ALA A 121 13.58 -1.35 3.64
N GLY A 122 13.20 -0.69 4.72
CA GLY A 122 12.37 0.52 4.69
C GLY A 122 12.94 1.67 3.84
N GLU A 123 14.26 1.82 3.76
CA GLU A 123 14.92 2.82 2.89
C GLU A 123 14.73 2.47 1.40
N LEU A 124 14.75 1.18 1.06
CA LEU A 124 14.55 0.71 -0.31
C LEU A 124 13.07 0.76 -0.70
N VAL A 125 12.16 0.45 0.24
CA VAL A 125 10.72 0.60 0.03
C VAL A 125 10.36 2.04 -0.33
N ARG A 126 11.08 3.02 0.22
CA ARG A 126 10.87 4.44 -0.10
C ARG A 126 11.09 4.74 -1.59
N VAL A 127 12.22 4.29 -2.14
CA VAL A 127 12.52 4.43 -3.58
C VAL A 127 11.50 3.64 -4.42
N ALA A 128 11.23 2.39 -4.05
CA ALA A 128 10.28 1.53 -4.76
C ALA A 128 8.85 2.12 -4.75
N SER A 129 8.43 2.77 -3.67
CA SER A 129 7.12 3.42 -3.56
C SER A 129 6.98 4.61 -4.50
N GLY A 130 8.08 5.34 -4.76
CA GLY A 130 8.11 6.41 -5.77
C GLY A 130 7.87 5.86 -7.17
N LEU A 131 8.61 4.82 -7.55
CA LEU A 131 8.45 4.14 -8.84
C LEU A 131 7.05 3.55 -9.03
N LEU A 132 6.49 2.91 -8.00
CA LEU A 132 5.12 2.39 -8.03
C LEU A 132 4.08 3.52 -8.15
N ALA A 133 4.30 4.68 -7.53
CA ALA A 133 3.42 5.82 -7.67
C ALA A 133 3.41 6.36 -9.12
N GLU A 134 4.58 6.44 -9.76
CA GLU A 134 4.69 6.80 -11.18
C GLU A 134 3.98 5.77 -12.07
N ASP A 135 4.16 4.46 -11.80
CA ASP A 135 3.47 3.39 -12.51
C ASP A 135 1.93 3.48 -12.37
N LEU A 136 1.43 3.89 -11.21
CA LEU A 136 -0.01 4.12 -11.01
C LEU A 136 -0.51 5.33 -11.79
N VAL A 137 0.24 6.43 -11.82
CA VAL A 137 -0.12 7.62 -12.60
C VAL A 137 -0.16 7.27 -14.09
N ALA A 138 0.84 6.55 -14.59
CA ALA A 138 0.93 6.10 -15.97
C ALA A 138 -0.19 5.11 -16.34
N ALA A 139 -0.56 4.20 -15.42
CA ALA A 139 -1.66 3.25 -15.65
C ALA A 139 -3.04 3.92 -15.70
N GLY A 140 -3.18 5.10 -15.08
CA GLY A 140 -4.45 5.81 -15.00
C GLY A 140 -5.48 5.11 -14.10
N VAL A 141 -6.66 5.72 -13.98
CA VAL A 141 -7.80 5.10 -13.28
C VAL A 141 -8.64 4.38 -14.34
N PRO A 142 -8.96 3.08 -14.15
CA PRO A 142 -9.89 2.39 -15.05
C PRO A 142 -11.19 3.16 -15.22
N ALA A 143 -11.76 3.12 -16.43
CA ALA A 143 -13.07 3.69 -16.68
C ALA A 143 -14.09 3.05 -15.71
N GLU A 144 -14.88 3.89 -15.05
CA GLU A 144 -15.94 3.39 -14.17
C GLU A 144 -16.98 2.66 -15.01
N ALA A 145 -17.28 1.42 -14.63
CA ALA A 145 -18.39 0.71 -15.24
C ALA A 145 -19.66 1.55 -15.06
N PRO A 146 -20.46 1.76 -16.11
CA PRO A 146 -21.66 2.57 -16.02
C PRO A 146 -22.54 2.04 -14.88
N ALA A 147 -22.99 2.95 -14.02
CA ALA A 147 -23.93 2.59 -12.96
C ALA A 147 -25.17 1.95 -13.61
N GLY A 148 -25.54 0.75 -13.17
CA GLY A 148 -26.73 0.09 -13.67
C GLY A 148 -27.96 0.97 -13.45
N PHE A 149 -28.85 1.05 -14.44
CA PHE A 149 -30.08 1.85 -14.32
C PHE A 149 -30.82 1.49 -13.04
N ARG A 150 -31.08 2.51 -12.21
CA ARG A 150 -31.75 2.30 -10.93
C ARG A 150 -33.19 1.87 -11.19
N ARG A 151 -33.56 0.69 -10.71
CA ARG A 151 -34.94 0.21 -10.85
C ARG A 151 -35.87 1.07 -9.98
N PRO A 152 -37.00 1.57 -10.51
CA PRO A 152 -37.89 2.46 -9.76
C PRO A 152 -38.56 1.77 -8.56
N TRP A 153 -38.68 0.44 -8.59
CA TRP A 153 -39.18 -0.38 -7.48
C TRP A 153 -38.08 -0.90 -6.53
N ALA A 154 -36.81 -0.50 -6.71
CA ALA A 154 -35.76 -0.91 -5.78
C ALA A 154 -35.92 -0.17 -4.43
N PRO A 155 -35.74 -0.88 -3.29
CA PRO A 155 -35.84 -0.25 -1.98
C PRO A 155 -34.83 0.90 -1.86
N SER A 156 -35.27 1.98 -1.21
CA SER A 156 -34.41 3.12 -0.91
C SER A 156 -33.59 2.82 0.34
N TYR A 157 -32.27 2.84 0.25
CA TYR A 157 -31.39 2.62 1.40
C TYR A 157 -30.18 3.53 1.38
N ARG A 158 -29.64 3.81 2.55
CA ARG A 158 -28.29 4.34 2.75
C ARG A 158 -27.52 3.36 3.62
N ILE A 159 -26.23 3.20 3.34
CA ILE A 159 -25.38 2.28 4.08
C ILE A 159 -24.13 3.01 4.56
N SER A 160 -23.73 2.75 5.79
CA SER A 160 -22.56 3.35 6.44
C SER A 160 -21.97 2.39 7.47
N GLY A 161 -20.84 2.75 8.08
CA GLY A 161 -20.14 1.92 9.05
C GLY A 161 -18.74 1.57 8.56
N ASP A 162 -18.30 0.35 8.82
CA ASP A 162 -17.00 -0.14 8.38
C ASP A 162 -16.90 -0.15 6.84
N PRO A 163 -16.03 0.67 6.24
CA PRO A 163 -15.95 0.78 4.78
C PRO A 163 -15.55 -0.52 4.09
N TRP A 164 -14.74 -1.38 4.73
CA TRP A 164 -14.31 -2.65 4.12
C TRP A 164 -15.47 -3.63 3.95
N LEU A 165 -16.45 -3.56 4.86
CA LEU A 165 -17.69 -4.34 4.80
C LEU A 165 -18.72 -3.69 3.87
N VAL A 166 -18.76 -2.36 3.81
CA VAL A 166 -19.76 -1.61 3.04
C VAL A 166 -19.44 -1.53 1.55
N TRP A 167 -18.18 -1.35 1.16
CA TRP A 167 -17.78 -1.22 -0.24
C TRP A 167 -18.25 -2.37 -1.15
N PRO A 168 -18.02 -3.65 -0.82
CA PRO A 168 -18.48 -4.75 -1.68
C PRO A 168 -20.01 -4.77 -1.83
N VAL A 169 -20.75 -4.35 -0.80
CA VAL A 169 -22.22 -4.24 -0.86
C VAL A 169 -22.63 -3.15 -1.85
N VAL A 170 -22.06 -1.94 -1.73
CA VAL A 170 -22.39 -0.81 -2.61
C VAL A 170 -22.03 -1.12 -4.07
N ASP A 171 -20.84 -1.65 -4.32
CA ASP A 171 -20.38 -1.99 -5.67
C ASP A 171 -21.25 -3.09 -6.31
N GLN A 172 -21.44 -4.23 -5.63
CA GLN A 172 -22.16 -5.36 -6.21
C GLN A 172 -23.66 -5.10 -6.36
N LEU A 173 -24.28 -4.34 -5.44
CA LEU A 173 -25.69 -3.95 -5.59
C LEU A 173 -25.85 -2.84 -6.63
N GLY A 174 -24.91 -1.90 -6.72
CA GLY A 174 -24.86 -0.88 -7.77
C GLY A 174 -24.83 -1.49 -9.17
N ARG A 175 -23.93 -2.45 -9.40
CA ARG A 175 -23.85 -3.24 -10.66
C ARG A 175 -25.14 -4.01 -10.98
N ARG A 176 -25.98 -4.29 -9.98
CA ARG A 176 -27.28 -4.95 -10.14
C ARG A 176 -28.46 -3.98 -10.27
N GLY A 177 -28.21 -2.67 -10.42
CA GLY A 177 -29.25 -1.63 -10.53
C GLY A 177 -29.97 -1.31 -9.21
N ARG A 178 -29.34 -1.66 -8.07
CA ARG A 178 -29.84 -1.43 -6.70
C ARG A 178 -28.85 -0.57 -5.90
N GLY A 179 -28.36 0.51 -6.49
CA GLY A 179 -27.47 1.46 -5.80
C GLY A 179 -28.16 2.17 -4.63
N PRO A 180 -27.40 2.71 -3.66
CA PRO A 180 -27.93 3.45 -2.53
C PRO A 180 -28.63 4.76 -2.96
N GLY A 181 -29.57 5.23 -2.13
CA GLY A 181 -30.26 6.52 -2.27
C GLY A 181 -31.78 6.42 -2.26
N GLY A 182 -32.46 7.48 -2.71
CA GLY A 182 -33.93 7.58 -2.78
C GLY A 182 -34.51 8.58 -1.78
N ARG A 183 -35.82 8.88 -1.90
CA ARG A 183 -36.47 9.99 -1.16
C ARG A 183 -36.66 9.68 0.33
N ARG A 184 -36.83 8.41 0.69
CA ARG A 184 -37.05 7.94 2.07
C ARG A 184 -36.23 6.67 2.31
N PRO A 185 -34.90 6.77 2.48
CA PRO A 185 -34.07 5.59 2.66
C PRO A 185 -34.18 4.98 4.06
N GLN A 186 -34.11 3.65 4.16
CA GLN A 186 -33.71 2.98 5.40
C GLN A 186 -32.20 3.16 5.57
N TRP A 187 -31.73 3.49 6.78
CA TRP A 187 -30.31 3.66 7.03
C TRP A 187 -29.73 2.41 7.70
N VAL A 188 -28.78 1.76 7.02
CA VAL A 188 -28.11 0.56 7.52
C VAL A 188 -26.71 0.92 8.00
N VAL A 189 -26.39 0.61 9.25
CA VAL A 189 -25.04 0.78 9.82
C VAL A 189 -24.41 -0.60 9.99
N VAL A 190 -23.34 -0.89 9.25
CA VAL A 190 -22.67 -2.19 9.25
C VAL A 190 -21.40 -2.15 10.10
N GLY A 191 -21.22 -3.16 10.95
CA GLY A 191 -20.02 -3.34 11.75
C GLY A 191 -19.71 -4.81 12.01
N THR A 192 -18.63 -5.05 12.73
CA THR A 192 -18.20 -6.36 13.23
C THR A 192 -17.48 -6.17 14.56
N ASP A 193 -16.54 -7.03 14.95
CA ASP A 193 -15.71 -6.80 16.13
C ASP A 193 -14.86 -5.51 16.02
N LEU A 194 -14.60 -4.88 17.17
CA LEU A 194 -13.86 -3.61 17.18
C LEU A 194 -12.41 -3.73 16.69
N PRO A 195 -11.61 -4.76 17.07
CA PRO A 195 -10.27 -4.96 16.51
C PRO A 195 -10.26 -4.94 14.98
N THR A 196 -11.13 -5.72 14.33
CA THR A 196 -11.25 -5.79 12.87
C THR A 196 -11.69 -4.45 12.26
N MET A 197 -12.65 -3.75 12.88
CA MET A 197 -13.04 -2.42 12.39
C MET A 197 -11.91 -1.39 12.49
N LEU A 198 -11.00 -1.50 13.47
CA LEU A 198 -9.83 -0.64 13.57
C LEU A 198 -8.80 -0.94 12.47
N THR A 199 -8.53 -2.21 12.19
CA THR A 199 -7.59 -2.62 11.13
C THR A 199 -8.14 -2.18 9.77
N HIS A 200 -9.42 -2.44 9.49
CA HIS A 200 -10.09 -1.94 8.29
C HIS A 200 -10.05 -0.41 8.18
N ALA A 201 -10.26 0.33 9.28
CA ALA A 201 -10.20 1.78 9.26
C ALA A 201 -8.81 2.33 8.87
N TRP A 202 -7.74 1.67 9.32
CA TRP A 202 -6.37 2.02 8.92
C TRP A 202 -6.07 1.59 7.48
N VAL A 203 -6.44 0.37 7.06
CA VAL A 203 -6.29 -0.09 5.67
C VAL A 203 -6.97 0.87 4.70
N VAL A 204 -8.23 1.25 4.97
CA VAL A 204 -8.97 2.21 4.13
C VAL A 204 -8.30 3.59 4.15
N ARG A 205 -7.69 3.99 5.27
CA ARG A 205 -6.91 5.24 5.34
C ARG A 205 -5.67 5.17 4.45
N SER A 206 -4.95 4.05 4.46
CA SER A 206 -3.78 3.78 3.61
C SER A 206 -4.13 3.78 2.11
N LEU A 207 -5.37 3.45 1.77
CA LEU A 207 -5.90 3.45 0.39
C LEU A 207 -6.51 4.80 -0.05
N ASP A 208 -6.54 5.81 0.83
CA ASP A 208 -7.11 7.13 0.53
C ASP A 208 -6.05 8.24 0.56
N SER A 209 -5.10 8.11 1.48
CA SER A 209 -4.17 9.16 1.85
C SER A 209 -2.89 8.57 2.43
N SER A 210 -1.83 9.38 2.50
CA SER A 210 -0.67 9.05 3.34
C SER A 210 -1.13 8.91 4.80
N ALA A 211 -1.13 7.68 5.30
CA ALA A 211 -1.34 7.41 6.72
C ALA A 211 0.00 7.43 7.46
N ILE A 212 -0.05 7.77 8.75
CA ILE A 212 1.03 7.45 9.69
C ILE A 212 1.09 5.92 9.90
N GLY A 213 2.22 5.42 10.41
CA GLY A 213 2.41 4.00 10.68
C GLY A 213 1.32 3.43 11.61
N TRP A 214 1.12 2.12 11.56
CA TRP A 214 0.07 1.43 12.34
C TRP A 214 0.19 1.68 13.85
N ASP A 215 1.39 1.50 14.42
CA ASP A 215 1.64 1.70 15.86
C ASP A 215 1.42 3.15 16.29
N ASP A 216 1.94 4.11 15.50
CA ASP A 216 1.75 5.54 15.75
C ASP A 216 0.26 5.93 15.69
N TRP A 217 -0.47 5.34 14.74
CA TRP A 217 -1.89 5.58 14.57
C TRP A 217 -2.70 5.09 15.78
N LEU A 218 -2.44 3.87 16.25
CA LEU A 218 -3.08 3.32 17.45
C LEU A 218 -2.69 4.08 18.71
N THR A 219 -1.42 4.45 18.85
CA THR A 219 -0.92 5.26 19.96
C THR A 219 -1.63 6.61 20.01
N ASN A 220 -1.79 7.27 18.86
CA ASN A 220 -2.53 8.52 18.75
C ASN A 220 -4.01 8.34 19.15
N LEU A 221 -4.70 7.33 18.59
CA LEU A 221 -6.10 7.04 18.95
C LEU A 221 -6.30 6.77 20.45
N ARG A 222 -5.35 6.04 21.07
CA ARG A 222 -5.34 5.79 22.51
C ARG A 222 -5.21 7.10 23.29
N SER A 223 -4.33 8.00 22.85
CA SER A 223 -4.08 9.29 23.50
C SER A 223 -5.29 10.22 23.44
N VAL A 224 -5.92 10.38 22.26
CA VAL A 224 -7.10 11.24 22.07
C VAL A 224 -8.39 10.60 22.57
N ARG A 225 -8.35 9.34 23.03
CA ARG A 225 -9.48 8.63 23.64
C ARG A 225 -10.74 8.66 22.75
N SER A 226 -10.58 8.52 21.43
CA SER A 226 -11.69 8.47 20.48
C SER A 226 -11.51 7.33 19.46
N LEU A 227 -12.63 6.86 18.90
CA LEU A 227 -12.60 5.92 17.78
C LEU A 227 -12.53 6.69 16.48
N PRO A 228 -11.83 6.18 15.45
CA PRO A 228 -11.89 6.77 14.13
C PRO A 228 -13.33 6.65 13.61
N ARG A 229 -13.80 7.66 12.87
CA ARG A 229 -15.18 7.72 12.33
C ARG A 229 -15.60 6.45 11.59
N ARG A 230 -14.65 5.74 10.98
CA ARG A 230 -14.84 4.50 10.21
C ARG A 230 -15.06 3.25 11.06
N ALA A 231 -14.61 3.25 12.33
CA ALA A 231 -14.86 2.19 13.30
C ALA A 231 -15.90 2.58 14.37
N ASP A 232 -16.36 3.84 14.37
CA ASP A 232 -17.35 4.37 15.30
C ASP A 232 -18.79 4.12 14.81
N THR A 233 -19.27 2.89 14.96
CA THR A 233 -20.63 2.49 14.57
C THR A 233 -21.69 3.24 15.37
N LEU A 234 -21.47 3.51 16.66
CA LEU A 234 -22.39 4.27 17.50
C LEU A 234 -22.51 5.73 17.03
N GLY A 235 -21.40 6.38 16.70
CA GLY A 235 -21.45 7.71 16.09
C GLY A 235 -22.13 7.70 14.72
N ALA A 236 -21.97 6.64 13.93
CA ALA A 236 -22.69 6.49 12.67
C ALA A 236 -24.20 6.36 12.88
N VAL A 237 -24.64 5.56 13.86
CA VAL A 237 -26.04 5.43 14.27
C VAL A 237 -26.61 6.78 14.72
N ARG A 238 -25.92 7.49 15.61
CA ARG A 238 -26.39 8.80 16.11
C ARG A 238 -26.57 9.81 14.98
N ARG A 239 -25.61 9.89 14.05
CA ARG A 239 -25.72 10.77 12.87
C ARG A 239 -26.87 10.36 11.94
N ALA A 240 -27.10 9.06 11.78
CA ALA A 240 -28.22 8.55 10.97
C ALA A 240 -29.57 8.85 11.65
N ALA A 241 -29.71 8.55 12.94
CA ALA A 241 -30.93 8.78 13.71
C ALA A 241 -31.30 10.26 13.76
N ALA A 242 -30.32 11.16 13.89
CA ALA A 242 -30.54 12.60 13.80
C ALA A 242 -31.09 13.07 12.43
N HIS A 243 -30.87 12.28 11.36
CA HIS A 243 -31.31 12.61 10.01
C HIS A 243 -32.62 11.93 9.59
N VAL A 244 -32.86 10.68 10.01
CA VAL A 244 -34.02 9.89 9.56
C VAL A 244 -34.90 9.35 10.67
N GLY A 245 -34.61 9.63 11.94
CA GLY A 245 -35.30 8.99 13.07
C GLY A 245 -34.70 7.62 13.41
N VAL A 246 -34.86 7.20 14.66
CA VAL A 246 -34.28 5.96 15.22
C VAL A 246 -34.92 4.71 14.62
N GLU A 247 -36.23 4.77 14.36
CA GLU A 247 -37.06 3.72 13.80
C GLU A 247 -36.66 3.33 12.36
N ARG A 248 -35.87 4.18 11.69
CA ARG A 248 -35.39 3.96 10.32
C ARG A 248 -33.92 3.58 10.25
N VAL A 249 -33.27 3.40 11.41
CA VAL A 249 -31.88 2.96 11.51
C VAL A 249 -31.84 1.50 11.92
N THR A 250 -31.12 0.70 11.13
CA THR A 250 -30.84 -0.70 11.43
C THR A 250 -29.34 -0.90 11.54
N VAL A 251 -28.88 -1.43 12.68
CA VAL A 251 -27.49 -1.83 12.89
C VAL A 251 -27.35 -3.29 12.50
N VAL A 252 -26.36 -3.62 11.68
CA VAL A 252 -26.09 -4.98 11.24
C VAL A 252 -24.67 -5.34 11.66
N LEU A 253 -24.55 -6.26 12.63
CA LEU A 253 -23.27 -6.71 13.18
C LEU A 253 -22.83 -8.07 12.60
N ASP A 254 -23.69 -8.69 11.78
CA ASP A 254 -23.38 -9.85 10.95
C ASP A 254 -23.43 -9.43 9.47
N PRO A 255 -22.27 -9.20 8.83
CA PRO A 255 -22.21 -8.70 7.45
C PRO A 255 -22.93 -9.59 6.43
N ALA A 256 -23.03 -10.90 6.68
CA ALA A 256 -23.72 -11.83 5.80
C ALA A 256 -25.24 -11.60 5.77
N ARG A 257 -25.81 -10.92 6.77
CA ARG A 257 -27.24 -10.58 6.84
C ARG A 257 -27.59 -9.27 6.16
N VAL A 258 -26.60 -8.44 5.79
CA VAL A 258 -26.82 -7.14 5.11
C VAL A 258 -27.71 -7.27 3.87
N PRO A 259 -27.51 -8.24 2.95
CA PRO A 259 -28.37 -8.38 1.78
C PRO A 259 -29.84 -8.60 2.15
N GLY A 260 -30.12 -9.39 3.18
CA GLY A 260 -31.48 -9.66 3.66
C GLY A 260 -32.16 -8.41 4.21
N VAL A 261 -31.44 -7.61 4.99
CA VAL A 261 -31.92 -6.31 5.52
C VAL A 261 -32.21 -5.32 4.38
N LEU A 262 -31.42 -5.37 3.31
CA LEU A 262 -31.62 -4.56 2.10
C LEU A 262 -32.66 -5.14 1.12
N GLY A 263 -33.40 -6.19 1.51
CA GLY A 263 -34.47 -6.77 0.71
C GLY A 263 -34.00 -7.61 -0.48
N THR A 264 -32.81 -8.21 -0.42
CA THR A 264 -32.31 -9.11 -1.46
C THR A 264 -31.83 -10.46 -0.92
N ARG A 265 -32.19 -11.53 -1.64
CA ARG A 265 -31.72 -12.90 -1.36
C ARG A 265 -30.35 -13.19 -1.99
N ARG A 266 -29.86 -12.31 -2.87
CA ARG A 266 -28.59 -12.52 -3.57
C ARG A 266 -27.44 -12.18 -2.63
N ARG A 267 -26.57 -13.16 -2.39
CA ARG A 267 -25.36 -12.98 -1.59
C ARG A 267 -24.46 -11.89 -2.21
N VAL A 268 -23.76 -11.19 -1.32
CA VAL A 268 -22.68 -10.27 -1.65
C VAL A 268 -21.39 -11.00 -1.30
N ARG A 269 -20.45 -11.06 -2.24
CA ARG A 269 -19.13 -11.62 -1.98
C ARG A 269 -18.36 -10.63 -1.09
N PRO A 270 -17.86 -11.04 0.09
CA PRO A 270 -17.07 -10.14 0.93
C PRO A 270 -15.77 -9.73 0.24
N MET A 271 -15.23 -8.58 0.62
CA MET A 271 -13.87 -8.20 0.23
C MET A 271 -12.88 -9.14 0.96
N PRO A 272 -11.91 -9.77 0.27
CA PRO A 272 -10.86 -10.51 0.94
C PRO A 272 -10.09 -9.59 1.92
N PRO A 273 -9.56 -10.11 3.04
CA PRO A 273 -8.69 -9.31 3.90
C PRO A 273 -7.43 -8.88 3.14
N LEU A 274 -6.95 -7.67 3.40
CA LEU A 274 -5.66 -7.20 2.89
C LEU A 274 -4.58 -7.49 3.94
N GLY A 275 -3.48 -8.11 3.51
CA GLY A 275 -2.34 -8.38 4.38
C GLY A 275 -1.68 -7.10 4.92
N ALA A 276 -1.04 -7.19 6.07
CA ALA A 276 -0.41 -6.07 6.77
C ALA A 276 0.65 -5.36 5.91
N ASP A 277 1.51 -6.13 5.24
CA ASP A 277 2.59 -5.61 4.40
C ASP A 277 2.02 -4.96 3.12
N ALA A 278 0.97 -5.54 2.54
CA ALA A 278 0.26 -4.95 1.41
C ALA A 278 -0.42 -3.62 1.76
N ALA A 279 -1.03 -3.54 2.95
CA ALA A 279 -1.63 -2.31 3.45
C ALA A 279 -0.56 -1.23 3.77
N ASP A 280 0.60 -1.63 4.29
CA ASP A 280 1.72 -0.72 4.52
C ASP A 280 2.36 -0.24 3.21
N LEU A 281 2.48 -1.11 2.21
CA LEU A 281 2.91 -0.71 0.87
C LEU A 281 1.95 0.33 0.27
N ALA A 282 0.64 0.11 0.35
CA ALA A 282 -0.34 1.09 -0.12
C ALA A 282 -0.18 2.45 0.57
N ARG A 283 0.05 2.46 1.89
CA ARG A 283 0.33 3.68 2.67
C ARG A 283 1.57 4.40 2.17
N ARG A 284 2.66 3.67 1.92
CA ARG A 284 3.95 4.25 1.48
C ARG A 284 3.89 4.75 0.04
N VAL A 285 3.11 4.11 -0.84
CA VAL A 285 2.84 4.58 -2.20
C VAL A 285 1.93 5.81 -2.20
N ALA A 286 0.97 5.91 -1.27
CA ALA A 286 0.07 7.07 -1.18
C ALA A 286 0.79 8.40 -0.89
N ALA A 287 1.96 8.36 -0.24
CA ALA A 287 2.76 9.54 0.09
C ALA A 287 3.36 10.25 -1.15
N PRO A 288 4.21 9.61 -1.98
CA PRO A 288 4.70 10.21 -3.22
C PRO A 288 3.56 10.50 -4.20
N LEU A 289 2.54 9.65 -4.26
CA LEU A 289 1.37 9.88 -5.13
C LEU A 289 0.63 11.19 -4.79
N GLY A 290 0.65 11.62 -3.52
CA GLY A 290 0.11 12.91 -3.10
C GLY A 290 0.85 14.14 -3.66
N GLY A 291 2.09 13.97 -4.13
CA GLY A 291 2.83 15.00 -4.86
C GLY A 291 2.58 14.99 -6.37
N LEU A 292 2.03 13.90 -6.91
CA LEU A 292 1.83 13.71 -8.36
C LEU A 292 0.38 13.99 -8.80
N VAL A 293 -0.61 13.78 -7.94
CA VAL A 293 -2.03 13.93 -8.30
C VAL A 293 -2.88 14.54 -7.18
N LEU A 294 -4.04 15.07 -7.55
CA LEU A 294 -5.04 15.59 -6.61
C LEU A 294 -5.61 14.49 -5.69
N PRO A 295 -6.10 14.85 -4.48
CA PRO A 295 -6.57 13.88 -3.48
C PRO A 295 -7.62 12.86 -3.97
N ASP A 296 -8.61 13.29 -4.74
CA ASP A 296 -9.66 12.39 -5.24
C ASP A 296 -9.12 11.41 -6.28
N ARG A 297 -8.23 11.89 -7.17
CA ARG A 297 -7.56 11.05 -8.16
C ARG A 297 -6.62 10.04 -7.48
N ARG A 298 -5.92 10.44 -6.41
CA ARG A 298 -5.10 9.54 -5.59
C ARG A 298 -5.92 8.40 -5.02
N ALA A 299 -7.03 8.71 -4.33
CA ALA A 299 -7.89 7.69 -3.74
C ALA A 299 -8.44 6.73 -4.81
N ARG A 300 -8.81 7.25 -5.99
CA ARG A 300 -9.25 6.41 -7.12
C ARG A 300 -8.14 5.50 -7.64
N LEU A 301 -6.92 6.00 -7.81
CA LEU A 301 -5.77 5.18 -8.24
C LEU A 301 -5.47 4.06 -7.22
N LEU A 302 -5.41 4.38 -5.94
CA LEU A 302 -5.15 3.41 -4.89
C LEU A 302 -6.26 2.34 -4.81
N ARG A 303 -7.54 2.74 -4.87
CA ARG A 303 -8.67 1.80 -4.74
C ARG A 303 -8.97 1.00 -6.00
N HIS A 304 -8.83 1.59 -7.18
CA HIS A 304 -9.24 0.94 -8.44
C HIS A 304 -8.08 0.36 -9.24
N THR A 305 -6.83 0.72 -8.91
CA THR A 305 -5.64 0.25 -9.65
C THR A 305 -4.70 -0.52 -8.75
N LEU A 306 -4.28 0.04 -7.60
CA LEU A 306 -3.35 -0.65 -6.70
C LEU A 306 -4.02 -1.78 -5.92
N LEU A 307 -5.17 -1.53 -5.29
CA LEU A 307 -5.84 -2.51 -4.44
C LEU A 307 -6.14 -3.84 -5.16
N PRO A 308 -6.70 -3.86 -6.39
CA PRO A 308 -6.91 -5.13 -7.11
C PRO A 308 -5.61 -5.91 -7.34
N ARG A 309 -4.49 -5.22 -7.63
CA ARG A 309 -3.18 -5.85 -7.80
C ARG A 309 -2.68 -6.45 -6.49
N LEU A 310 -2.84 -5.73 -5.38
CA LEU A 310 -2.47 -6.24 -4.05
C LEU A 310 -3.33 -7.44 -3.63
N LEU A 311 -4.65 -7.40 -3.87
CA LEU A 311 -5.54 -8.52 -3.57
C LEU A 311 -5.24 -9.76 -4.43
N ALA A 312 -4.79 -9.56 -5.67
CA ALA A 312 -4.38 -10.66 -6.56
C ALA A 312 -3.13 -11.41 -6.06
N LEU A 313 -2.33 -10.81 -5.17
CA LEU A 313 -1.18 -11.48 -4.56
C LEU A 313 -1.57 -12.45 -3.44
N GLY A 314 -2.80 -12.38 -2.93
CA GLY A 314 -3.29 -13.27 -1.86
C GLY A 314 -2.38 -13.24 -0.62
N ASP A 315 -2.00 -14.42 -0.14
CA ASP A 315 -1.20 -14.59 1.09
C ASP A 315 0.23 -14.04 0.98
N LEU A 316 0.72 -13.77 -0.24
CA LEU A 316 1.99 -13.09 -0.45
C LEU A 316 1.95 -11.64 0.08
N GLY A 317 0.75 -11.07 0.24
CA GLY A 317 0.48 -9.74 0.81
C GLY A 317 0.81 -9.60 2.29
N GLY A 318 1.29 -10.67 2.93
CA GLY A 318 1.44 -10.78 4.37
C GLY A 318 0.15 -11.23 5.05
N ARG A 319 0.26 -11.52 6.35
CA ARG A 319 -0.89 -11.92 7.17
C ARG A 319 -1.78 -10.72 7.47
N PRO A 320 -3.10 -10.89 7.65
CA PRO A 320 -3.98 -9.80 8.06
C PRO A 320 -3.51 -9.14 9.36
N LEU A 321 -3.68 -7.82 9.42
CA LEU A 321 -3.24 -7.02 10.56
C LEU A 321 -4.12 -7.29 11.79
N ALA A 322 -3.50 -7.38 12.96
CA ALA A 322 -4.15 -7.42 14.27
C ALA A 322 -3.84 -6.17 15.10
N VAL A 323 -4.66 -5.96 16.13
CA VAL A 323 -4.35 -4.96 17.16
C VAL A 323 -3.26 -5.53 18.08
N PRO A 324 -2.13 -4.82 18.26
CA PRO A 324 -1.06 -5.28 19.13
C PRO A 324 -1.51 -5.48 20.59
N PRO A 325 -0.95 -6.47 21.31
CA PRO A 325 -1.36 -6.81 22.68
C PRO A 325 -1.38 -5.63 23.66
N GLU A 326 -0.45 -4.68 23.51
CA GLU A 326 -0.35 -3.47 24.33
C GLU A 326 -1.57 -2.54 24.23
N HIS A 327 -2.40 -2.71 23.20
CA HIS A 327 -3.62 -1.93 22.98
C HIS A 327 -4.91 -2.68 23.37
N THR A 328 -4.85 -3.98 23.64
CA THR A 328 -6.02 -4.84 23.90
C THR A 328 -6.91 -4.30 25.02
N GLY A 329 -6.33 -3.89 26.16
CA GLY A 329 -7.11 -3.35 27.27
C GLY A 329 -7.87 -2.06 26.91
N TRP A 330 -7.31 -1.21 26.05
CA TRP A 330 -8.00 -0.03 25.54
C TRP A 330 -9.13 -0.41 24.57
N VAL A 331 -8.89 -1.35 23.67
CA VAL A 331 -9.90 -1.84 22.71
C VAL A 331 -11.08 -2.47 23.44
N VAL A 332 -10.85 -3.37 24.39
CA VAL A 332 -11.91 -4.00 25.19
C VAL A 332 -12.79 -2.95 25.85
N ARG A 333 -12.21 -1.95 26.53
CA ARG A 333 -12.98 -0.86 27.14
C ARG A 333 -13.81 -0.07 26.13
N ARG A 334 -13.28 0.14 24.92
CA ARG A 334 -14.00 0.84 23.85
C ARG A 334 -15.13 0.00 23.28
N ALA A 335 -14.89 -1.28 23.05
CA ALA A 335 -15.89 -2.23 22.58
C ALA A 335 -17.05 -2.36 23.58
N THR A 336 -16.76 -2.43 24.88
CA THR A 336 -17.79 -2.44 25.93
C THR A 336 -18.65 -1.17 25.90
N ARG A 337 -18.03 0.01 25.76
CA ARG A 337 -18.77 1.28 25.64
C ARG A 337 -19.61 1.34 24.37
N LEU A 338 -19.07 0.87 23.25
CA LEU A 338 -19.74 0.82 21.96
C LEU A 338 -20.98 -0.07 22.04
N ARG A 339 -20.84 -1.29 22.58
CA ARG A 339 -21.93 -2.24 22.81
C ARG A 339 -23.04 -1.65 23.68
N ARG A 340 -22.69 -1.14 24.88
CA ARG A 340 -23.67 -0.52 25.79
C ARG A 340 -24.37 0.66 25.13
N GLY A 341 -23.63 1.50 24.42
CA GLY A 341 -24.18 2.64 23.71
C GLY A 341 -25.14 2.24 22.60
N LEU A 342 -24.83 1.19 21.83
CA LEU A 342 -25.71 0.68 20.77
C LEU A 342 -27.01 0.11 21.33
N LEU A 343 -26.94 -0.69 22.39
CA LEU A 343 -28.11 -1.24 23.08
C LEU A 343 -29.01 -0.14 23.65
N ALA A 344 -28.42 0.97 24.12
CA ALA A 344 -29.16 2.11 24.64
C ALA A 344 -29.81 3.00 23.55
N THR A 345 -29.51 2.80 22.26
CA THR A 345 -30.07 3.65 21.20
C THR A 345 -31.52 3.38 20.85
N GLY A 346 -32.04 2.18 21.16
CA GLY A 346 -33.37 1.76 20.73
C GLY A 346 -33.50 1.42 19.23
N CYS A 347 -32.40 1.45 18.46
CA CYS A 347 -32.40 1.01 17.06
C CYS A 347 -32.57 -0.52 16.97
N THR A 348 -33.07 -1.00 15.83
CA THR A 348 -33.02 -2.44 15.52
C THR A 348 -31.58 -2.88 15.33
N VAL A 349 -31.15 -3.91 16.06
CA VAL A 349 -29.83 -4.55 15.91
C VAL A 349 -30.01 -5.96 15.34
N VAL A 350 -29.37 -6.23 14.21
CA VAL A 350 -29.38 -7.51 13.52
C VAL A 350 -28.03 -8.21 13.74
N GLY A 351 -28.06 -9.36 14.41
CA GLY A 351 -26.89 -10.09 14.86
C GLY A 351 -26.68 -9.96 16.38
N ASP A 352 -25.60 -10.55 16.87
CA ASP A 352 -25.24 -10.56 18.29
C ASP A 352 -24.38 -9.34 18.65
N PRO A 353 -24.83 -8.43 19.54
CA PRO A 353 -24.05 -7.29 20.03
C PRO A 353 -22.74 -7.67 20.71
N ASP A 354 -22.61 -8.90 21.23
CA ASP A 354 -21.39 -9.38 21.88
C ASP A 354 -20.26 -9.62 20.88
N VAL A 355 -20.57 -9.68 19.56
CA VAL A 355 -19.53 -9.72 18.52
C VAL A 355 -18.56 -8.55 18.61
N LEU A 356 -19.01 -7.39 19.09
CA LEU A 356 -18.17 -6.20 19.26
C LEU A 356 -17.00 -6.44 20.22
N LEU A 357 -17.19 -7.36 21.18
CA LEU A 357 -16.23 -7.71 22.23
C LEU A 357 -15.29 -8.84 21.82
N ARG A 358 -15.57 -9.52 20.70
CA ARG A 358 -14.74 -10.63 20.24
C ARG A 358 -13.37 -10.12 19.85
N THR A 359 -12.35 -10.91 20.14
CA THR A 359 -11.01 -10.70 19.60
C THR A 359 -10.84 -11.75 18.51
N PRO A 360 -10.41 -11.37 17.29
CA PRO A 360 -10.03 -12.35 16.28
C PRO A 360 -8.92 -13.24 16.84
N GLU A 361 -9.21 -14.52 17.07
CA GLU A 361 -8.24 -15.50 17.53
C GLU A 361 -7.69 -16.26 16.32
N GLY A 362 -6.37 -16.28 16.16
CA GLY A 362 -5.71 -17.01 15.08
C GLY A 362 -4.20 -16.79 15.06
N ARG A 363 -3.43 -17.86 14.82
CA ARG A 363 -1.96 -17.79 14.63
C ARG A 363 -1.54 -17.06 13.34
N ASP A 364 -2.52 -16.77 12.48
CA ASP A 364 -2.32 -16.21 11.16
C ASP A 364 -2.53 -14.69 11.09
N LEU A 365 -2.43 -14.00 12.23
CA LEU A 365 -2.46 -12.55 12.29
C LEU A 365 -1.06 -11.97 12.53
N GLN A 366 -0.87 -10.73 12.10
CA GLN A 366 0.38 -9.99 12.24
C GLN A 366 0.12 -8.66 12.95
N ASP A 367 0.87 -8.40 14.02
CA ASP A 367 0.62 -7.21 14.84
C ASP A 367 1.14 -5.92 14.18
N ARG A 368 2.19 -6.04 13.35
CA ARG A 368 2.86 -4.91 12.69
C ARG A 368 3.31 -5.29 11.28
N PRO A 369 3.20 -4.39 10.30
CA PRO A 369 3.80 -4.60 8.98
C PRO A 369 5.31 -4.86 9.08
N ASP A 370 5.83 -5.74 8.23
CA ASP A 370 7.25 -6.02 8.09
C ASP A 370 7.83 -5.26 6.90
N ASP A 371 8.93 -4.53 7.13
CA ASP A 371 9.60 -3.75 6.09
C ASP A 371 10.17 -4.65 4.99
N GLN A 372 10.64 -5.85 5.32
CA GLN A 372 11.18 -6.79 4.34
C GLN A 372 10.05 -7.40 3.50
N GLY A 373 8.96 -7.88 4.12
CA GLY A 373 7.75 -8.33 3.40
C GLY A 373 7.16 -7.25 2.49
N THR A 374 7.14 -6.00 2.96
CA THR A 374 6.69 -4.83 2.18
C THR A 374 7.60 -4.57 0.96
N LEU A 375 8.92 -4.69 1.13
CA LEU A 375 9.88 -4.58 0.03
C LEU A 375 9.72 -5.70 -1.00
N ASP A 376 9.58 -6.94 -0.55
CA ASP A 376 9.40 -8.09 -1.42
C ASP A 376 8.13 -7.95 -2.27
N LEU A 377 7.06 -7.41 -1.69
CA LEU A 377 5.84 -7.03 -2.41
C LEU A 377 6.07 -5.93 -3.44
N ALA A 378 6.79 -4.87 -3.07
CA ALA A 378 7.09 -3.78 -3.98
C ALA A 378 7.90 -4.26 -5.19
N LEU A 379 8.93 -5.09 -4.96
CA LEU A 379 9.75 -5.69 -6.03
C LEU A 379 8.89 -6.58 -6.95
N ARG A 380 7.97 -7.38 -6.39
CA ARG A 380 7.05 -8.20 -7.18
C ARG A 380 6.16 -7.37 -8.10
N LEU A 381 5.62 -6.26 -7.59
CA LEU A 381 4.78 -5.36 -8.37
C LEU A 381 5.55 -4.62 -9.46
N LEU A 382 6.78 -4.19 -9.19
CA LEU A 382 7.65 -3.56 -10.19
C LEU A 382 8.03 -4.51 -11.33
N LEU A 383 8.12 -5.81 -11.05
CA LEU A 383 8.44 -6.85 -12.04
C LEU A 383 7.23 -7.30 -12.88
N VAL A 384 6.02 -6.77 -12.65
CA VAL A 384 4.86 -7.09 -13.49
C VAL A 384 5.06 -6.45 -14.88
N PRO A 385 4.98 -7.20 -15.98
CA PRO A 385 5.22 -6.67 -17.32
C PRO A 385 4.28 -5.52 -17.68
N GLU A 386 4.79 -4.54 -18.43
CA GLU A 386 3.97 -3.42 -18.93
C GLU A 386 2.83 -3.88 -19.86
N SER A 387 2.92 -5.07 -20.43
CA SER A 387 1.93 -5.68 -21.33
C SER A 387 0.59 -6.03 -20.67
N ASP A 388 0.53 -6.12 -19.33
CA ASP A 388 -0.71 -6.27 -18.55
C ASP A 388 -1.31 -4.92 -18.13
N ARG A 389 -0.73 -3.80 -18.60
CA ARG A 389 -1.37 -2.48 -18.48
C ARG A 389 -2.47 -2.41 -19.53
N PRO A 390 -3.73 -2.07 -19.17
CA PRO A 390 -4.77 -1.89 -20.17
C PRO A 390 -4.29 -0.81 -21.14
N THR A 391 -4.00 -1.22 -22.37
CA THR A 391 -3.69 -0.31 -23.45
C THR A 391 -4.88 0.60 -23.64
N GLU A 392 -4.69 1.90 -23.50
CA GLU A 392 -5.57 2.88 -24.13
C GLU A 392 -5.62 2.54 -25.62
N LYS A 393 -6.70 1.90 -26.05
CA LYS A 393 -7.13 2.04 -27.44
C LYS A 393 -7.53 3.50 -27.58
N GLY A 394 -6.58 4.32 -28.04
CA GLY A 394 -6.90 5.65 -28.54
C GLY A 394 -7.99 5.53 -29.59
N PRO A 395 -8.92 6.52 -29.67
CA PRO A 395 -9.96 6.50 -30.69
C PRO A 395 -9.29 6.47 -32.06
N THR A 396 -9.60 5.44 -32.84
CA THR A 396 -9.23 5.36 -34.24
C THR A 396 -9.95 6.50 -34.97
N PRO A 397 -9.24 7.41 -35.66
CA PRO A 397 -9.91 8.32 -36.57
C PRO A 397 -10.26 7.53 -37.84
N GLY A 398 -11.56 7.40 -38.11
CA GLY A 398 -12.13 6.78 -39.29
C GLY A 398 -13.61 7.07 -39.33
#